data_AF-A0A355QIY9-F1
#
_entry.id   AF-A0A355QIY9-F1
#
_cell.length_a   1.000
_cell.length_b   1.000
_cell.length_c   1.000
_cell.angle_alpha   90.00
_cell.angle_beta   90.00
_cell.angle_gamma   90.00
#
_symmetry.space_group_name_H-M   'P 1'
#
loop_
_entity.id
_entity.type
_entity.pdbx_description
1 polymer ?
#
loop_
_entity_poly.entity_id
_entity_poly.type
_entity_poly.pdbx_seq_one_letter_code
_entity_poly.pdbx_strand_id
1 'polypeptide(L)' 'LKEEFLPKILANEVEFAIGYSEPEAGSDAAAMKLKAVETDGGWILNGQKTWTTSA' A
#
# COMPACT_ATOMS: atom_id res chain seq x y z
N LEU A 1 -10.03 8.91 7.69
CA LEU A 1 -8.59 8.62 7.51
C LEU A 1 -7.71 9.32 8.55
N LYS A 2 -7.42 10.63 8.46
CA LYS A 2 -6.50 11.29 9.42
C LYS A 2 -6.98 11.20 10.88
N GLU A 3 -8.23 11.57 11.14
CA GLU A 3 -8.83 11.52 12.49
C GLU A 3 -8.88 10.10 13.08
N GLU A 4 -8.92 9.09 12.21
CA GLU A 4 -9.01 7.69 12.62
C GLU A 4 -7.63 7.06 12.86
N PHE A 5 -6.69 7.27 11.95
CA PHE A 5 -5.40 6.56 11.96
C PHE A 5 -4.30 7.34 12.67
N LEU A 6 -4.26 8.68 12.60
CA LEU A 6 -3.18 9.43 13.24
C LEU A 6 -3.14 9.23 14.77
N PRO A 7 -4.26 9.29 15.52
CA PRO A 7 -4.20 9.01 16.95
C PRO A 7 -3.71 7.60 17.26
N LYS A 8 -4.18 6.59 16.51
CA LYS A 8 -3.79 5.18 16.68
C LYS A 8 -2.31 4.94 16.39
N ILE A 9 -1.77 5.57 15.35
CA ILE A 9 -0.34 5.52 15.01
C ILE A 9 0.49 6.16 16.14
N LEU A 10 0.08 7.34 16.61
CA LEU A 10 0.79 8.05 17.69
C LEU A 10 0.75 7.28 19.02
N ALA A 11 -0.35 6.56 19.28
CA ALA A 11 -0.51 5.70 20.46
C ALA A 11 0.14 4.31 20.30
N ASN A 12 0.75 4.01 19.14
CA ASN A 12 1.30 2.69 18.80
C ASN A 12 0.27 1.54 18.91
N GLU A 13 -1.01 1.84 18.63
CA GLU A 13 -2.10 0.86 18.62
C GLU A 13 -2.22 0.15 17.26
N VAL A 14 -1.62 0.73 16.22
CA VAL A 14 -1.56 0.13 14.88
C VAL A 14 -0.17 0.30 14.29
N GLU A 15 0.30 -0.73 13.59
CA GLU A 15 1.44 -0.63 12.68
C GLU A 15 0.92 -0.46 11.25
N PHE A 16 1.67 0.24 10.41
CA PHE A 16 1.33 0.43 9.01
C PHE A 16 2.58 0.31 8.15
N ALA A 17 2.37 -0.09 6.90
CA ALA A 17 3.42 -0.26 5.91
C ALA A 17 3.13 0.57 4.66
N ILE A 18 4.19 0.89 3.92
CA ILE A 18 4.10 1.62 2.65
C ILE A 18 4.72 0.74 1.55
N GLY A 19 3.86 0.11 0.75
CA GLY A 19 4.28 -0.81 -0.32
C GLY A 19 4.32 -0.16 -1.69
N TYR A 20 5.39 0.59 -2.00
CA TYR A 20 5.61 1.14 -3.35
C TYR A 20 6.28 0.13 -4.27
N SER A 21 7.49 -0.31 -3.90
CA SER A 21 8.37 -1.10 -4.76
C SER A 21 7.73 -2.41 -5.21
N GLU A 22 7.88 -2.70 -6.49
CA GLU A 22 7.57 -4.00 -7.10
C GLU A 22 8.87 -4.68 -7.52
N PRO A 23 8.89 -6.03 -7.72
CA PRO A 23 10.11 -6.74 -8.10
C PRO A 23 10.84 -6.11 -9.28
N GLU A 24 10.09 -5.59 -10.26
CA GLU A 24 10.59 -4.97 -11.49
C GLU A 24 10.51 -3.44 -11.49
N ALA A 25 10.04 -2.80 -10.40
CA ALA A 25 9.83 -1.35 -10.34
C ALA A 25 10.18 -0.79 -8.95
N GLY A 26 11.42 -0.29 -8.81
CA GLY A 26 11.90 0.44 -7.63
C GLY A 26 11.91 1.95 -7.87
N SER A 27 13.05 2.47 -8.34
CA SER A 27 13.21 3.91 -8.62
C SER A 27 12.25 4.44 -9.69
N ASP A 28 11.92 3.61 -10.70
CA ASP A 28 10.92 3.94 -11.70
C ASP A 28 9.52 3.49 -11.25
N ALA A 29 8.90 4.26 -10.36
CA ALA A 29 7.56 3.98 -9.88
C ALA A 29 6.49 4.10 -10.99
N ALA A 30 6.77 4.82 -12.08
CA ALA A 30 5.83 4.92 -13.19
C ALA A 30 5.68 3.58 -13.94
N ALA A 31 6.69 2.70 -13.84
CA ALA A 31 6.66 1.36 -14.41
C ALA A 31 5.93 0.30 -13.56
N MET A 32 5.33 0.68 -12.42
CA MET A 32 4.55 -0.24 -11.59
C MET A 32 3.42 -0.91 -12.39
N LYS A 33 3.23 -2.21 -12.13
CA LYS A 33 2.29 -3.07 -12.85
C LYS A 33 1.08 -3.46 -12.03
N LEU A 34 1.09 -3.34 -10.69
CA LEU A 34 -0.10 -3.61 -9.88
C LEU A 34 -1.30 -2.85 -10.44
N LYS A 35 -2.41 -3.55 -10.63
CA LYS A 35 -3.66 -2.97 -11.13
C LYS A 35 -4.72 -2.98 -10.05
N ALA A 36 -5.48 -1.89 -10.00
CA ALA A 36 -6.75 -1.83 -9.30
C ALA A 36 -7.86 -1.78 -10.35
N VAL A 37 -8.78 -2.72 -10.30
CA VAL A 37 -9.96 -2.77 -11.17
C VAL A 37 -11.20 -2.51 -10.32
N GLU A 38 -12.04 -1.57 -10.74
CA GLU A 38 -13.27 -1.23 -10.04
C GLU A 38 -14.27 -2.39 -10.12
N THR A 39 -15.01 -2.60 -9.04
CA THR A 39 -16.04 -3.63 -8.90
C THR A 39 -17.19 -3.09 -8.06
N ASP A 40 -18.31 -3.81 -8.03
CA ASP A 40 -19.46 -3.43 -7.21
C ASP A 40 -19.05 -3.32 -5.73
N GLY A 41 -18.96 -2.09 -5.23
CA GLY A 41 -18.62 -1.78 -3.85
C GLY A 41 -17.13 -1.68 -3.52
N GLY A 42 -16.22 -1.71 -4.51
CA GLY A 42 -14.79 -1.53 -4.21
C GLY A 42 -13.84 -1.80 -5.38
N TRP A 43 -12.64 -2.27 -5.03
CA TRP A 43 -11.55 -2.49 -5.97
C TRP A 43 -10.95 -3.89 -5.80
N ILE A 44 -10.68 -4.58 -6.91
CA ILE A 44 -9.82 -5.76 -6.95
C ILE A 44 -8.39 -5.29 -7.24
N LEU A 45 -7.46 -5.55 -6.32
CA LEU A 45 -6.04 -5.27 -6.50
C LEU A 45 -5.30 -6.56 -6.90
N ASN A 46 -4.51 -6.51 -7.97
CA ASN A 46 -3.71 -7.64 -8.43
C ASN A 46 -2.29 -7.19 -8.81
N GLY A 47 -1.29 -7.78 -8.15
CA GLY A 47 0.13 -7.48 -8.32
C GLY A 47 0.93 -7.91 -7.10
N GLN A 48 2.24 -7.62 -7.10
CA GLN A 48 3.14 -7.94 -6.00
C GLN A 48 3.92 -6.71 -5.58
N LYS A 49 4.03 -6.50 -4.26
CA LYS A 49 4.95 -5.54 -3.65
C LYS A 49 6.12 -6.27 -3.02
N THR A 50 7.25 -5.58 -2.92
CA THR A 50 8.48 -6.08 -2.30
C THR A 50 9.17 -4.95 -1.55
N TRP A 51 10.18 -5.28 -0.74
CA TRP A 51 10.96 -4.30 0.04
C TRP A 51 10.08 -3.40 0.91
N THR A 52 8.97 -3.95 1.40
CA THR A 52 7.98 -3.24 2.22
C THR A 52 8.30 -3.50 3.69
N THR A 53 8.94 -2.54 4.35
CA THR A 53 9.20 -2.62 5.80
C THR A 53 7.88 -2.69 6.57
N SER A 54 7.84 -3.52 7.62
CA SER A 54 6.66 -3.72 8.48
C SER A 54 5.45 -4.39 7.81
N ALA A 55 5.67 -5.16 6.72
CA ALA A 55 4.64 -5.95 6.02
C ALA A 55 4.87 -7.47 6.13
#